data_AF-A0A3B9AJ08-F1
#
_entry.id   AF-A0A3B9AJ08-F1
#
_cell.length_a   1.000
_cell.length_b   1.000
_cell.length_c   1.000
_cell.angle_alpha   90.00
_cell.angle_beta   90.00
_cell.angle_gamma   90.00
#
_symmetry.space_group_name_H-M   'P 1'
#
loop_
_entity.id
_entity.type
_entity.pdbx_description
1 polymer ?
#
loop_
_entity_poly.entity_id
_entity_poly.type
_entity_poly.pdbx_seq_one_letter_code
_entity_poly.pdbx_strand_id
1 'polypeptide(L)'
;MLYAIGTKVRLRFTGERGTITGILEDGMLMVRLENDPDFEIPTFEEDLSRDEAAEPVSAGAKFIMGKPEPKQEAPPARRIQSQYKILKPKGLQLAFEPMPGRDGTVSRYKVWLLNDTQEEFLMEFDLYTNSRDILVVDDKILANTALELGDFLSDDLNDAPEAFLRVRRITTAGLDEPLEHTLRIKPKQFFNSLLTAPILNVLAYQYVMLDSFTPQSTSSTEDLREYAKQQPRKRVAPVQNARPYKAFDPEALANFDPEIDLHIQHLINGYARLDKGEILRIQLQHAQRFVEKAARLGAPRVFLIHGVGEGKLKDALAAQLKDNPYVAKFKNEYHHKYGYGATEVIF
;
A
#
# COMPACT_ATOMS: atom_id res chain seq x y z
N MET A 1 -8.83 23.01 -18.53
CA MET A 1 -10.07 23.83 -18.47
C MET A 1 -11.05 23.31 -19.51
N LEU A 2 -12.02 22.51 -19.07
CA LEU A 2 -13.03 21.91 -19.95
C LEU A 2 -14.22 22.84 -20.26
N TYR A 3 -14.39 23.94 -19.53
CA TYR A 3 -15.55 24.81 -19.67
C TYR A 3 -15.16 26.29 -19.84
N ALA A 4 -15.85 26.98 -20.76
CA ALA A 4 -15.70 28.42 -21.01
C ALA A 4 -16.95 29.17 -20.52
N ILE A 5 -16.80 30.48 -20.26
CA ILE A 5 -17.93 31.37 -19.93
C ILE A 5 -18.95 31.31 -21.09
N GLY A 6 -20.22 31.14 -20.74
CA GLY A 6 -21.33 30.94 -21.70
C GLY A 6 -21.63 29.48 -22.04
N THR A 7 -20.86 28.51 -21.51
CA THR A 7 -21.16 27.08 -21.71
C THR A 7 -22.38 26.67 -20.88
N LYS A 8 -23.34 25.99 -21.53
CA LYS A 8 -24.46 25.34 -20.85
C LYS A 8 -24.01 24.03 -20.19
N VAL A 9 -24.26 23.93 -18.90
CA VAL A 9 -23.84 22.82 -18.05
C VAL A 9 -25.01 22.29 -17.23
N ARG A 10 -24.91 21.04 -16.82
CA ARG A 10 -25.84 20.39 -15.91
C ARG A 10 -25.09 19.97 -14.65
N LEU A 11 -25.63 20.32 -13.49
CA LEU A 11 -25.10 19.91 -12.19
C LEU A 11 -25.33 18.41 -12.02
N ARG A 12 -24.27 17.66 -11.67
CA ARG A 12 -24.30 16.20 -11.58
C ARG A 12 -25.20 15.70 -10.44
N PHE A 13 -25.26 16.42 -9.33
CA PHE A 13 -25.99 15.99 -8.14
C PHE A 13 -27.48 16.37 -8.16
N THR A 14 -27.82 17.58 -8.61
CA THR A 14 -29.21 18.06 -8.65
C THR A 14 -29.88 17.81 -9.99
N GLY A 15 -29.11 17.60 -11.06
CA GLY A 15 -29.62 17.48 -12.43
C GLY A 15 -30.07 18.82 -13.04
N GLU A 16 -29.92 19.93 -12.32
CA GLU A 16 -30.33 21.27 -12.76
C GLU A 16 -29.41 21.78 -13.87
N ARG A 17 -29.99 22.57 -14.78
CA ARG A 17 -29.28 23.18 -15.90
C ARG A 17 -28.90 24.61 -15.57
N GLY A 18 -27.73 25.03 -16.03
CA GLY A 18 -27.24 26.38 -15.86
C GLY A 18 -26.24 26.78 -16.92
N THR A 19 -25.85 28.04 -16.90
CA THR A 19 -24.85 28.62 -17.80
C THR A 19 -23.71 29.20 -16.98
N ILE A 20 -22.47 28.95 -17.40
CA ILE A 20 -21.30 29.49 -16.71
C ILE A 20 -21.22 31.00 -16.95
N THR A 21 -21.23 31.79 -15.90
CA THR A 21 -21.14 33.26 -15.94
C THR A 21 -19.75 33.79 -15.61
N GLY A 22 -18.94 33.00 -14.90
CA GLY A 22 -17.59 33.40 -14.50
C GLY A 22 -16.70 32.21 -14.11
N ILE A 23 -15.40 32.44 -14.14
CA ILE A 23 -14.38 31.50 -13.67
C ILE A 23 -13.80 32.07 -12.37
N LEU A 24 -13.79 31.28 -11.31
CA LEU A 24 -13.22 31.64 -10.01
C LEU A 24 -11.85 30.96 -9.83
N GLU A 25 -11.13 31.36 -8.79
CA GLU A 25 -9.89 30.70 -8.38
C GLU A 25 -10.17 29.28 -7.82
N ASP A 26 -9.13 28.45 -7.71
CA ASP A 26 -9.21 27.08 -7.18
C ASP A 26 -10.12 26.09 -7.94
N GLY A 27 -10.33 26.31 -9.25
CA GLY A 27 -11.09 25.38 -10.10
C GLY A 27 -12.61 25.44 -9.91
N MET A 28 -13.11 26.50 -9.28
CA MET A 28 -14.53 26.80 -9.15
C MET A 28 -15.04 27.63 -10.34
N LEU A 29 -16.31 27.42 -10.70
CA LEU A 29 -17.00 28.10 -11.77
C LEU A 29 -18.31 28.70 -11.23
N MET A 30 -18.64 29.93 -11.63
CA MET A 30 -19.95 30.52 -11.34
C MET A 30 -20.96 30.02 -12.35
N VAL A 31 -22.02 29.38 -11.86
CA VAL A 31 -23.10 28.82 -12.69
C VAL A 31 -24.41 29.51 -12.35
N ARG A 32 -25.04 30.12 -13.35
CA ARG A 32 -26.40 30.68 -13.25
C ARG A 32 -27.42 29.63 -13.64
N LEU A 33 -28.40 29.35 -12.80
CA LEU A 33 -29.42 28.34 -13.08
C LEU A 33 -30.40 28.83 -14.18
N GLU A 34 -30.88 27.92 -15.03
CA GLU A 34 -31.93 28.24 -16.01
C GLU A 34 -33.30 28.43 -15.35
N ASN A 35 -33.53 27.79 -14.21
CA ASN A 35 -34.79 27.86 -13.46
C ASN A 35 -34.95 29.17 -12.66
N ASP A 36 -33.84 29.83 -12.33
CA ASP A 36 -33.82 31.09 -11.59
C ASP A 36 -32.69 31.99 -12.12
N PRO A 37 -33.01 32.98 -12.99
CA PRO A 37 -32.01 33.80 -13.66
C PRO A 37 -31.31 34.81 -12.75
N ASP A 38 -31.80 35.04 -11.53
CA ASP A 38 -31.17 35.91 -10.54
C ASP A 38 -30.26 35.15 -9.58
N PHE A 39 -30.20 33.82 -9.69
CA PHE A 39 -29.46 32.95 -8.79
C PHE A 39 -28.21 32.36 -9.45
N GLU A 40 -27.03 32.70 -8.89
CA GLU A 40 -25.74 32.15 -9.32
C GLU A 40 -25.06 31.41 -8.17
N ILE A 41 -24.52 30.22 -8.46
CA ILE A 41 -23.91 29.34 -7.48
C ILE A 41 -22.46 29.03 -7.89
N PRO A 42 -21.48 29.19 -6.99
CA PRO A 42 -20.13 28.67 -7.22
C PRO A 42 -20.14 27.14 -7.15
N THR A 43 -19.66 26.48 -8.20
CA THR A 43 -19.65 25.02 -8.34
C THR A 43 -18.29 24.54 -8.85
N PHE A 44 -17.80 23.39 -8.38
CA PHE A 44 -16.54 22.82 -8.85
C PHE A 44 -16.66 22.27 -10.28
N GLU A 45 -15.56 22.29 -11.04
CA GLU A 45 -15.51 21.75 -12.41
C GLU A 45 -15.93 20.26 -12.49
N GLU A 46 -15.64 19.47 -11.45
CA GLU A 46 -15.98 18.05 -11.35
C GLU A 46 -17.47 17.76 -11.14
N ASP A 47 -18.21 18.73 -10.60
CA ASP A 47 -19.64 18.62 -10.31
C ASP A 47 -20.51 19.00 -11.52
N LEU A 48 -19.88 19.38 -12.62
CA LEU A 48 -20.54 19.80 -13.85
C LEU A 48 -20.41 18.73 -14.94
N SER A 49 -21.44 18.67 -15.77
CA SER A 49 -21.47 17.90 -17.03
C SER A 49 -21.94 18.81 -18.15
N ARG A 50 -21.45 18.62 -19.38
CA ARG A 50 -21.96 19.39 -20.53
C ARG A 50 -23.38 18.95 -20.83
N ASP A 51 -24.28 19.91 -21.05
CA ASP A 51 -25.64 19.59 -21.45
C ASP A 51 -25.65 19.24 -22.95
N GLU A 52 -25.62 17.94 -23.27
CA GLU A 52 -25.59 17.40 -24.64
C GLU A 52 -26.85 17.72 -25.47
N ALA A 53 -27.86 18.36 -24.87
CA ALA A 53 -29.08 18.81 -25.54
C ALA A 53 -28.99 20.20 -26.19
N ALA A 54 -27.86 20.90 -26.07
CA ALA A 54 -27.64 22.17 -26.78
C ALA A 54 -27.02 21.92 -28.15
N GLU A 55 -27.67 22.40 -29.22
CA GLU A 55 -27.13 22.31 -30.58
C GLU A 55 -25.72 22.93 -30.64
N PRO A 56 -24.79 22.31 -31.38
CA PRO A 56 -23.42 22.76 -31.46
C PRO A 56 -23.35 24.11 -32.17
N VAL A 57 -22.97 25.14 -31.42
CA VAL A 57 -22.55 26.41 -32.03
C VAL A 57 -21.19 26.17 -32.68
N SER A 58 -21.20 26.25 -34.01
CA SER A 58 -20.08 26.16 -34.95
C SER A 58 -19.55 24.75 -35.27
N ALA A 59 -19.98 24.28 -36.44
CA ALA A 59 -19.40 23.17 -37.16
C ALA A 59 -17.97 23.53 -37.63
N GLY A 60 -16.98 22.72 -37.25
CA GLY A 60 -15.63 22.89 -37.81
C GLY A 60 -14.48 22.12 -37.14
N ALA A 61 -14.64 21.52 -35.96
CA ALA A 61 -13.56 20.78 -35.33
C ALA A 61 -13.77 19.25 -35.47
N LYS A 62 -13.00 18.62 -36.36
CA LYS A 62 -12.82 17.17 -36.33
C LYS A 62 -12.17 16.80 -34.99
N PHE A 63 -12.89 16.07 -34.14
CA PHE A 63 -12.33 15.45 -32.94
C PHE A 63 -11.26 14.44 -33.36
N ILE A 64 -10.00 14.84 -33.28
CA ILE A 64 -8.89 13.90 -33.19
C ILE A 64 -8.89 13.43 -31.74
N MET A 65 -9.14 12.14 -31.52
CA MET A 65 -9.01 11.51 -30.22
C MET A 65 -7.56 11.73 -29.75
N GLY A 66 -7.40 12.69 -28.84
CA GLY A 66 -6.11 13.00 -28.22
C GLY A 66 -5.55 11.71 -27.63
N LYS A 67 -4.30 11.40 -27.99
CA LYS A 67 -3.53 10.32 -27.39
C LYS A 67 -3.68 10.42 -25.86
N PRO A 68 -3.99 9.33 -25.14
CA PRO A 68 -4.13 9.40 -23.68
C PRO A 68 -2.88 10.07 -23.13
N GLU A 69 -3.06 11.18 -22.42
CA GLU A 69 -1.95 11.86 -21.78
C GLU A 69 -1.24 10.83 -20.88
N PRO A 70 0.08 10.69 -20.99
CA PRO A 70 0.81 9.77 -20.15
C PRO A 70 0.54 10.17 -18.70
N LYS A 71 0.03 9.21 -17.90
CA LYS A 71 -0.11 9.36 -16.45
C LYS A 71 1.22 9.90 -15.94
N GLN A 72 1.18 11.10 -15.36
CA GLN A 72 2.36 11.73 -14.79
C GLN A 72 2.85 10.79 -13.67
N GLU A 73 3.96 10.10 -13.92
CA GLU A 73 4.56 9.23 -12.91
C GLU A 73 4.92 10.08 -11.69
N ALA A 74 4.53 9.61 -10.50
CA ALA A 74 4.87 10.30 -9.27
C ALA A 74 6.40 10.52 -9.21
N PRO A 75 6.87 11.69 -8.74
CA PRO A 75 8.30 11.94 -8.62
C PRO A 75 8.94 10.81 -7.80
N PRO A 76 10.11 10.30 -8.21
CA PRO A 76 10.75 9.19 -7.52
C PRO A 76 11.04 9.57 -6.07
N ALA A 77 10.85 8.60 -5.16
CA ALA A 77 11.13 8.77 -3.75
C ALA A 77 12.54 9.34 -3.53
N ARG A 78 12.68 10.29 -2.61
CA ARG A 78 13.95 10.95 -2.34
C ARG A 78 14.94 9.93 -1.79
N ARG A 79 16.14 9.92 -2.37
CA ARG A 79 17.25 9.04 -1.95
C ARG A 79 18.47 9.86 -1.58
N ILE A 80 19.12 9.48 -0.49
CA ILE A 80 20.35 10.10 0.01
C ILE A 80 21.42 9.03 0.04
N GLN A 81 22.56 9.27 -0.62
CA GLN A 81 23.74 8.41 -0.54
C GLN A 81 24.64 8.87 0.60
N SER A 82 25.21 7.91 1.33
CA SER A 82 26.19 8.19 2.37
C SER A 82 27.43 8.87 1.79
N GLN A 83 27.86 9.96 2.42
CA GLN A 83 29.12 10.66 2.06
C GLN A 83 30.34 10.04 2.76
N TYR A 84 30.13 9.15 3.73
CA TYR A 84 31.17 8.55 4.56
C TYR A 84 31.21 7.03 4.39
N LYS A 85 32.41 6.45 4.56
CA LYS A 85 32.60 5.00 4.56
C LYS A 85 32.12 4.41 5.89
N ILE A 86 31.12 3.55 5.81
CA ILE A 86 30.52 2.89 6.98
C ILE A 86 31.46 1.78 7.44
N LEU A 87 32.03 1.94 8.64
CA LEU A 87 33.04 1.01 9.18
C LEU A 87 32.42 -0.21 9.90
N LYS A 88 31.23 -0.03 10.48
CA LYS A 88 30.50 -1.06 11.22
C LYS A 88 29.02 -1.01 10.80
N PRO A 89 28.63 -1.72 9.73
CA PRO A 89 27.24 -1.77 9.31
C PRO A 89 26.40 -2.48 10.36
N LYS A 90 25.19 -1.98 10.61
CA LYS A 90 24.17 -2.58 11.47
C LYS A 90 23.06 -3.25 10.66
N GLY A 91 23.03 -3.05 9.35
CA GLY A 91 22.04 -3.60 8.44
C GLY A 91 20.97 -2.59 8.02
N LEU A 92 19.77 -3.09 7.76
CA LEU A 92 18.62 -2.29 7.39
C LEU A 92 17.95 -1.71 8.65
N GLN A 93 17.76 -0.40 8.67
CA GLN A 93 17.25 0.32 9.83
C GLN A 93 16.13 1.28 9.44
N LEU A 94 15.08 1.35 10.25
CA LEU A 94 14.11 2.44 10.18
C LEU A 94 14.60 3.63 10.99
N ALA A 95 14.47 4.82 10.42
CA ALA A 95 14.75 6.08 11.10
C ALA A 95 13.54 7.02 11.00
N PHE A 96 13.11 7.52 12.15
CA PHE A 96 12.03 8.50 12.28
C PHE A 96 12.65 9.85 12.63
N GLU A 97 12.81 10.70 11.63
CA GLU A 97 13.33 12.06 11.78
C GLU A 97 12.21 12.97 12.32
N PRO A 98 12.39 13.60 13.50
CA PRO A 98 11.39 14.51 14.05
C PRO A 98 11.28 15.77 13.17
N MET A 99 10.06 16.14 12.79
CA MET A 99 9.77 17.35 12.04
C MET A 99 9.12 18.39 12.98
N PRO A 100 9.91 19.21 13.69
CA PRO A 100 9.35 20.21 14.60
C PRO A 100 8.57 21.28 13.84
N GLY A 101 7.40 21.62 14.37
CA GLY A 101 6.61 22.76 13.93
C GLY A 101 7.26 24.09 14.27
N ARG A 102 6.59 25.20 13.91
CA ARG A 102 7.07 26.57 14.20
C ARG A 102 7.21 26.86 15.69
N ASP A 103 6.45 26.15 16.51
CA ASP A 103 6.42 26.18 17.97
C ASP A 103 7.43 25.22 18.62
N GLY A 104 8.15 24.44 17.82
CA GLY A 104 9.11 23.43 18.29
C GLY A 104 8.49 22.11 18.72
N THR A 105 7.16 21.94 18.64
CA THR A 105 6.51 20.66 18.94
C THR A 105 6.65 19.70 17.76
N VAL A 106 6.83 18.41 18.02
CA VAL A 106 6.96 17.39 16.98
C VAL A 106 5.64 16.66 16.85
N SER A 107 4.88 16.96 15.79
CA SER A 107 3.60 16.31 15.47
C SER A 107 3.71 15.27 14.35
N ARG A 108 4.84 15.25 13.63
CA ARG A 108 5.10 14.35 12.52
C ARG A 108 6.56 13.94 12.49
N TYR A 109 6.79 12.74 12.01
CA TYR A 109 8.09 12.16 11.73
C TYR A 109 8.19 11.86 10.24
N LYS A 110 9.35 12.16 9.64
CA LYS A 110 9.70 11.66 8.32
C LYS A 110 10.33 10.27 8.49
N VAL A 111 9.77 9.28 7.81
CA VAL A 111 10.21 7.88 7.88
C VAL A 111 11.19 7.60 6.77
N TRP A 112 12.34 7.05 7.14
CA TRP A 112 13.42 6.65 6.24
C TRP A 112 13.77 5.19 6.45
N LEU A 113 14.05 4.46 5.37
CA LEU A 113 14.77 3.19 5.45
C LEU A 113 16.25 3.45 5.14
N LEU A 114 17.11 3.14 6.10
CA LEU A 114 18.56 3.24 5.99
C LEU A 114 19.13 1.87 5.62
N ASN A 115 19.93 1.82 4.56
CA ASN A 115 20.75 0.69 4.22
C ASN A 115 22.21 1.08 4.40
N ASP A 116 22.81 0.64 5.50
CA ASP A 116 24.23 0.89 5.79
C ASP A 116 25.17 -0.22 5.29
N THR A 117 24.62 -1.18 4.53
CA THR A 117 25.35 -2.29 3.95
C THR A 117 25.88 -1.95 2.56
N GLN A 118 26.78 -2.81 2.05
CA GLN A 118 27.25 -2.75 0.65
C GLN A 118 26.32 -3.48 -0.32
N GLU A 119 25.20 -3.98 0.16
CA GLU A 119 24.28 -4.83 -0.57
C GLU A 119 23.09 -4.00 -1.03
N GLU A 120 22.48 -4.39 -2.15
CA GLU A 120 21.26 -3.76 -2.65
C GLU A 120 20.10 -4.72 -2.42
N PHE A 121 18.91 -4.18 -2.15
CA PHE A 121 17.74 -4.99 -1.87
C PHE A 121 16.54 -4.51 -2.68
N LEU A 122 15.75 -5.44 -3.18
CA LEU A 122 14.33 -5.19 -3.47
C LEU A 122 13.56 -5.30 -2.17
N MET A 123 12.65 -4.39 -1.92
CA MET A 123 11.91 -4.32 -0.66
C MET A 123 10.42 -4.08 -0.86
N GLU A 124 9.63 -4.70 0.00
CA GLU A 124 8.21 -4.40 0.25
C GLU A 124 8.15 -3.92 1.71
N PHE A 125 7.60 -2.73 1.94
CA PHE A 125 7.51 -2.13 3.27
C PHE A 125 6.10 -1.64 3.56
N ASP A 126 5.58 -2.07 4.70
CA ASP A 126 4.31 -1.61 5.22
C ASP A 126 4.50 -1.04 6.62
N LEU A 127 3.93 0.15 6.86
CA LEU A 127 3.76 0.71 8.20
C LEU A 127 2.27 0.93 8.43
N TYR A 128 1.73 0.28 9.45
CA TYR A 128 0.31 0.37 9.78
C TYR A 128 0.14 0.47 11.29
N THR A 129 -0.92 1.15 11.71
CA THR A 129 -1.41 1.08 13.08
C THR A 129 -2.46 -0.01 13.19
N ASN A 130 -3.03 -0.19 14.38
CA ASN A 130 -4.26 -0.95 14.44
C ASN A 130 -5.26 -0.31 13.49
N SER A 131 -5.55 0.99 13.59
CA SER A 131 -6.65 1.73 12.93
C SER A 131 -6.53 1.93 11.42
N ARG A 132 -5.32 2.10 10.89
CA ARG A 132 -5.11 2.48 9.47
C ARG A 132 -3.75 2.03 8.93
N ASP A 133 -3.67 1.88 7.61
CA ASP A 133 -2.40 1.81 6.90
C ASP A 133 -1.81 3.23 6.78
N ILE A 134 -0.52 3.36 7.08
CA ILE A 134 0.19 4.64 7.08
C ILE A 134 1.06 4.75 5.83
N LEU A 135 1.89 3.74 5.56
CA LEU A 135 2.78 3.68 4.40
C LEU A 135 2.76 2.28 3.79
N VAL A 136 2.79 2.24 2.46
CA VAL A 136 2.96 1.02 1.65
C VAL A 136 3.93 1.38 0.54
N VAL A 137 5.11 0.76 0.53
CA VAL A 137 6.22 1.11 -0.37
C VAL A 137 6.87 -0.15 -0.92
N ASP A 138 6.77 -0.31 -2.24
CA ASP A 138 7.50 -1.33 -3.01
C ASP A 138 8.61 -0.64 -3.82
N ASP A 139 9.88 -0.83 -3.46
CA ASP A 139 11.00 -0.16 -4.14
C ASP A 139 12.32 -0.95 -4.04
N LYS A 140 13.37 -0.44 -4.69
CA LYS A 140 14.76 -0.89 -4.56
C LYS A 140 15.54 0.07 -3.67
N ILE A 141 16.14 -0.46 -2.61
CA ILE A 141 17.10 0.27 -1.77
C ILE A 141 18.54 -0.08 -2.16
N LEU A 142 19.33 0.96 -2.43
CA LEU A 142 20.73 0.82 -2.85
C LEU A 142 21.66 0.71 -1.63
N ALA A 143 22.86 0.19 -1.87
CA ALA A 143 23.92 0.10 -0.87
C ALA A 143 24.30 1.48 -0.32
N ASN A 144 24.49 1.58 1.00
CA ASN A 144 24.88 2.81 1.70
C ASN A 144 23.96 4.01 1.42
N THR A 145 22.65 3.78 1.30
CA THR A 145 21.66 4.83 1.01
C THR A 145 20.55 4.90 2.04
N ALA A 146 19.86 6.03 2.08
CA ALA A 146 18.60 6.22 2.78
C ALA A 146 17.49 6.50 1.77
N LEU A 147 16.40 5.76 1.89
CA LEU A 147 15.19 5.90 1.09
C LEU A 147 14.10 6.56 1.93
N GLU A 148 13.53 7.66 1.44
CA GLU A 148 12.35 8.28 2.07
C GLU A 148 11.13 7.40 1.83
N LEU A 149 10.48 6.95 2.90
CA LEU A 149 9.30 6.08 2.81
C LEU A 149 8.00 6.89 2.91
N GLY A 150 8.00 7.97 3.68
CA GLY A 150 6.84 8.84 3.84
C GLY A 150 6.70 9.38 5.25
N ASP A 151 5.50 9.78 5.63
CA ASP A 151 5.22 10.46 6.88
C ASP A 151 4.53 9.58 7.92
N PHE A 152 4.83 9.81 9.19
CA PHE A 152 4.23 9.14 10.33
C PHE A 152 3.84 10.17 11.40
N LEU A 153 2.60 10.15 11.87
CA LEU A 153 2.12 11.15 12.83
C LEU A 153 2.47 10.74 14.26
N SER A 154 2.64 11.72 15.16
CA SER A 154 2.88 11.43 16.57
C SER A 154 1.76 10.61 17.21
N ASP A 155 0.53 10.86 16.78
CA ASP A 155 -0.66 10.24 17.37
C ASP A 155 -0.76 8.75 17.01
N ASP A 156 -0.19 8.36 15.85
CA ASP A 156 -0.13 6.97 15.41
C ASP A 156 0.67 6.08 16.37
N LEU A 157 1.60 6.64 17.17
CA LEU A 157 2.35 5.90 18.20
C LEU A 157 1.44 5.26 19.25
N ASN A 158 0.30 5.91 19.55
CA ASN A 158 -0.62 5.41 20.55
C ASN A 158 -1.42 4.21 20.08
N ASP A 159 -1.44 3.96 18.76
CA ASP A 159 -2.28 2.97 18.12
C ASP A 159 -1.51 1.72 17.67
N ALA A 160 -0.54 1.32 18.50
CA ALA A 160 0.28 0.13 18.33
C ALA A 160 0.85 -0.07 16.90
N PRO A 161 1.67 0.86 16.40
CA PRO A 161 2.22 0.76 15.05
C PRO A 161 3.13 -0.45 14.87
N GLU A 162 3.00 -1.11 13.73
CA GLU A 162 3.83 -2.23 13.30
C GLU A 162 4.40 -1.95 11.91
N ALA A 163 5.69 -2.21 11.78
CA ALA A 163 6.43 -2.10 10.54
C ALA A 163 6.77 -3.50 10.03
N PHE A 164 6.30 -3.83 8.82
CA PHE A 164 6.67 -5.04 8.12
C PHE A 164 7.67 -4.69 7.01
N LEU A 165 8.75 -5.45 6.93
CA LEU A 165 9.74 -5.33 5.88
C LEU A 165 10.03 -6.71 5.31
N ARG A 166 9.88 -6.82 4.00
CA ARG A 166 10.32 -7.98 3.22
C ARG A 166 11.39 -7.54 2.26
N VAL A 167 12.56 -8.18 2.29
CA VAL A 167 13.66 -7.84 1.39
C VAL A 167 14.20 -9.05 0.65
N ARG A 168 14.68 -8.80 -0.57
CA ARG A 168 15.45 -9.75 -1.36
C ARG A 168 16.75 -9.09 -1.78
N ARG A 169 17.87 -9.65 -1.34
CA ARG A 169 19.19 -9.17 -1.72
C ARG A 169 19.41 -9.35 -3.21
N ILE A 170 19.94 -8.32 -3.86
CA ILE A 170 20.36 -8.34 -5.25
C ILE A 170 21.83 -8.73 -5.29
N THR A 171 22.12 -9.91 -5.83
CA THR A 171 23.47 -10.40 -6.02
C THR A 171 23.77 -10.57 -7.52
N THR A 172 25.05 -10.75 -7.85
CA THR A 172 25.46 -11.06 -9.22
C THR A 172 24.97 -12.43 -9.70
N ALA A 173 24.54 -13.31 -8.80
CA ALA A 173 23.99 -14.63 -9.10
C ALA A 173 22.45 -14.66 -9.18
N GLY A 174 21.77 -13.56 -8.83
CA GLY A 174 20.31 -13.47 -8.78
C GLY A 174 19.80 -12.84 -7.48
N LEU A 175 18.49 -12.94 -7.25
CA LEU A 175 17.86 -12.52 -6.00
C LEU A 175 17.92 -13.65 -4.98
N ASP A 176 18.33 -13.33 -3.75
CA ASP A 176 18.25 -14.27 -2.63
C ASP A 176 16.78 -14.59 -2.26
N GLU A 177 16.61 -15.60 -1.41
CA GLU A 177 15.34 -15.90 -0.76
C GLU A 177 14.82 -14.67 0.02
N PRO A 178 13.50 -14.44 0.03
CA PRO A 178 12.92 -13.32 0.75
C PRO A 178 13.13 -13.47 2.25
N LEU A 179 13.63 -12.40 2.87
CA LEU A 179 13.72 -12.26 4.31
C LEU A 179 12.61 -11.32 4.78
N GLU A 180 11.85 -11.76 5.76
CA GLU A 180 10.72 -11.04 6.31
C GLU A 180 10.98 -10.70 7.78
N HIS A 181 10.66 -9.47 8.16
CA HIS A 181 10.75 -9.02 9.54
C HIS A 181 9.60 -8.08 9.88
N THR A 182 8.94 -8.35 11.01
CA THR A 182 7.91 -7.48 11.57
C THR A 182 8.41 -6.91 12.88
N LEU A 183 8.40 -5.58 12.99
CA LEU A 183 8.78 -4.84 14.19
C LEU A 183 7.59 -4.08 14.74
N ARG A 184 7.23 -4.33 16.00
CA ARG A 184 6.24 -3.54 16.72
C ARG A 184 6.88 -2.35 17.42
N ILE A 185 6.38 -1.15 17.14
CA ILE A 185 6.89 0.11 17.68
C ILE A 185 6.12 0.46 18.95
N LYS A 186 6.82 0.47 20.09
CA LYS A 186 6.24 0.83 21.40
C LYS A 186 6.61 2.26 21.78
N PRO A 187 5.68 3.12 22.21
CA PRO A 187 5.95 4.53 22.54
C PRO A 187 7.15 4.74 23.47
N LYS A 188 7.22 3.98 24.57
CA LYS A 188 8.32 4.11 25.55
C LYS A 188 9.67 3.72 24.95
N GLN A 189 9.71 2.74 24.04
CA GLN A 189 10.95 2.35 23.37
C GLN A 189 11.32 3.34 22.27
N PHE A 190 10.32 3.90 21.59
CA PHE A 190 10.46 4.89 20.53
C PHE A 190 11.19 6.13 21.05
N PHE A 191 10.67 6.76 22.11
CA PHE A 191 11.31 7.98 22.62
C PHE A 191 12.69 7.75 23.25
N ASN A 192 13.07 6.49 23.52
CA ASN A 192 14.39 6.12 24.04
C ASN A 192 15.39 5.72 22.94
N SER A 193 14.97 5.62 21.68
CA SER A 193 15.82 5.18 20.56
C SER A 193 16.41 6.33 19.74
N LEU A 194 16.47 7.54 20.30
CA LEU A 194 17.04 8.71 19.63
C LEU A 194 18.54 8.55 19.45
N LEU A 195 18.98 8.43 18.20
CA LEU A 195 20.37 8.25 17.81
C LEU A 195 20.70 9.10 16.58
N THR A 196 21.97 9.43 16.39
CA THR A 196 22.43 10.06 15.14
C THR A 196 22.32 9.06 14.00
N ALA A 197 21.65 9.42 12.90
CA ALA A 197 21.54 8.64 11.67
C ALA A 197 22.64 9.11 10.70
N PRO A 198 23.77 8.39 10.56
CA PRO A 198 24.95 8.94 9.88
C PRO A 198 24.74 9.20 8.39
N ILE A 199 23.90 8.40 7.72
CA ILE A 199 23.58 8.55 6.29
C ILE A 199 22.76 9.82 6.04
N LEU A 200 21.88 10.18 6.98
CA LEU A 200 21.03 11.38 6.91
C LEU A 200 21.70 12.62 7.51
N ASN A 201 22.68 12.42 8.39
CA ASN A 201 23.30 13.47 9.22
C ASN A 201 22.28 14.22 10.11
N VAL A 202 21.29 13.50 10.64
CA VAL A 202 20.26 14.05 11.55
C VAL A 202 20.12 13.18 12.79
N LEU A 203 19.49 13.71 13.85
CA LEU A 203 19.03 12.91 14.98
C LEU A 203 17.66 12.30 14.64
N ALA A 204 17.55 10.97 14.75
CA ALA A 204 16.33 10.25 14.44
C ALA A 204 16.12 9.10 15.43
N TYR A 205 14.87 8.74 15.67
CA TYR A 205 14.55 7.53 16.44
C TYR A 205 14.78 6.32 15.55
N GLN A 206 15.68 5.42 15.95
CA GLN A 206 16.19 4.35 15.07
C GLN A 206 15.85 2.96 15.57
N TYR A 207 15.53 2.08 14.62
CA TYR A 207 15.27 0.67 14.86
C TYR A 207 15.98 -0.19 13.81
N VAL A 208 16.61 -1.27 14.25
CA VAL A 208 17.18 -2.27 13.33
C VAL A 208 16.05 -3.20 12.90
N MET A 209 15.84 -3.32 11.60
CA MET A 209 14.88 -4.26 11.01
C MET A 209 15.57 -5.59 10.70
N LEU A 210 16.75 -5.55 10.08
CA LEU A 210 17.51 -6.74 9.71
C LEU A 210 19.00 -6.45 9.88
N ASP A 211 19.70 -7.28 10.64
CA ASP A 211 21.15 -7.23 10.87
C ASP A 211 21.92 -8.38 10.21
N SER A 212 21.20 -9.40 9.74
CA SER A 212 21.74 -10.58 9.07
C SER A 212 20.89 -10.93 7.85
N PHE A 213 21.56 -11.28 6.76
CA PHE A 213 20.95 -11.50 5.44
C PHE A 213 21.08 -12.94 4.95
N THR A 214 21.32 -13.88 5.89
CA THR A 214 21.27 -15.31 5.62
C THR A 214 19.89 -15.84 6.00
N PRO A 215 19.23 -16.67 5.18
CA PRO A 215 17.96 -17.29 5.55
C PRO A 215 18.14 -18.09 6.84
N GLN A 216 17.59 -17.57 7.94
CA GLN A 216 17.56 -18.29 9.21
C GLN A 216 16.54 -19.42 9.07
N SER A 217 17.01 -20.65 8.86
CA SER A 217 16.23 -21.80 9.28
C SER A 217 16.05 -21.69 10.79
N THR A 218 14.82 -21.54 11.26
CA THR A 218 14.45 -21.71 12.66
C THR A 218 14.72 -23.15 13.06
N SER A 219 15.96 -23.45 13.44
CA SER A 219 16.33 -24.68 14.11
C SER A 219 17.13 -24.30 15.35
N SER A 220 16.49 -24.52 16.49
CA SER A 220 17.10 -24.63 17.81
C SER A 220 18.53 -25.15 17.72
N THR A 221 19.45 -24.39 18.29
CA THR A 221 20.89 -24.68 18.37
C THR A 221 21.20 -25.83 19.31
N GLU A 222 20.73 -27.03 18.98
CA GLU A 222 21.31 -28.28 19.44
C GLU A 222 21.43 -29.16 18.17
N ASP A 223 22.59 -29.79 17.97
CA ASP A 223 22.88 -30.80 16.91
C ASP A 223 23.50 -30.36 15.56
N LEU A 224 24.12 -29.18 15.45
CA LEU A 224 24.86 -28.79 14.24
C LEU A 224 26.28 -29.38 14.09
N ARG A 225 26.80 -30.12 15.08
CA ARG A 225 28.16 -30.70 15.02
C ARG A 225 28.22 -32.10 14.41
N GLU A 226 27.12 -32.85 14.39
CA GLU A 226 27.11 -34.23 13.93
C GLU A 226 26.80 -34.37 12.43
N TYR A 227 25.97 -33.48 11.87
CA TYR A 227 25.54 -33.58 10.46
C TYR A 227 26.62 -33.19 9.43
N ALA A 228 27.58 -32.33 9.82
CA ALA A 228 28.63 -31.81 8.91
C ALA A 228 29.68 -32.87 8.49
N LYS A 229 29.65 -34.08 9.04
CA LYS A 229 30.66 -35.12 8.78
C LYS A 229 30.31 -36.10 7.67
N GLN A 230 29.13 -36.05 7.04
CA GLN A 230 28.66 -37.21 6.27
C GLN A 230 28.26 -37.05 4.80
N GLN A 231 28.35 -35.90 4.12
CA GLN A 231 28.08 -35.91 2.66
C GLN A 231 29.02 -35.04 1.80
N PRO A 232 29.65 -35.60 0.75
CA PRO A 232 30.47 -34.86 -0.19
C PRO A 232 29.60 -34.03 -1.15
N ARG A 233 29.96 -32.75 -1.30
CA ARG A 233 29.30 -31.77 -2.17
C ARG A 233 29.23 -32.26 -3.62
N LYS A 234 28.02 -32.55 -4.13
CA LYS A 234 27.78 -32.65 -5.58
C LYS A 234 27.82 -31.24 -6.20
N ARG A 235 28.71 -31.05 -7.17
CA ARG A 235 28.74 -29.86 -8.04
C ARG A 235 27.53 -29.91 -8.97
N VAL A 236 26.67 -28.90 -8.92
CA VAL A 236 25.57 -28.72 -9.87
C VAL A 236 26.01 -27.65 -10.88
N ALA A 237 25.87 -27.98 -12.16
CA ALA A 237 26.29 -27.16 -13.30
C ALA A 237 25.44 -25.87 -13.41
N PRO A 238 25.96 -24.80 -14.06
CA PRO A 238 25.26 -23.53 -14.16
C PRO A 238 24.05 -23.65 -15.10
N VAL A 239 22.85 -23.38 -14.56
CA VAL A 239 21.64 -23.22 -15.36
C VAL A 239 21.59 -21.79 -15.86
N GLN A 240 21.76 -21.63 -17.17
CA GLN A 240 21.41 -20.41 -17.88
C GLN A 240 19.91 -20.17 -17.70
N ASN A 241 19.51 -18.94 -17.35
CA ASN A 241 18.39 -18.18 -17.95
C ASN A 241 17.94 -17.07 -16.99
N ALA A 242 18.28 -15.82 -17.32
CA ALA A 242 17.51 -14.67 -16.87
C ALA A 242 16.12 -14.78 -17.49
N ARG A 243 15.07 -14.92 -16.66
CA ARG A 243 13.69 -14.82 -17.13
C ARG A 243 13.22 -13.37 -17.00
N PRO A 244 12.63 -12.78 -18.06
CA PRO A 244 12.09 -11.43 -18.02
C PRO A 244 10.85 -11.34 -17.13
N TYR A 245 10.65 -10.16 -16.54
CA TYR A 245 9.45 -9.77 -15.79
C TYR A 245 8.19 -10.11 -16.60
N LYS A 246 7.30 -10.91 -16.02
CA LYS A 246 5.99 -11.21 -16.57
C LYS A 246 4.94 -10.56 -15.68
N ALA A 247 4.04 -9.79 -16.29
CA ALA A 247 2.88 -9.18 -15.62
C ALA A 247 1.96 -10.22 -14.94
N PHE A 248 2.11 -11.48 -15.31
CA PHE A 248 1.55 -12.63 -14.60
C PHE A 248 2.72 -13.51 -14.17
N ASP A 249 2.88 -13.70 -12.87
CA ASP A 249 3.79 -14.69 -12.31
C ASP A 249 3.03 -16.02 -12.18
N PRO A 250 3.14 -16.94 -13.17
CA PRO A 250 2.41 -18.20 -13.13
C PRO A 250 2.90 -19.12 -12.02
N GLU A 251 4.13 -18.94 -11.53
CA GLU A 251 4.67 -19.71 -10.40
C GLU A 251 4.07 -19.18 -9.09
N ALA A 252 3.96 -17.86 -8.91
CA ALA A 252 3.26 -17.28 -7.77
C ALA A 252 1.76 -17.59 -7.78
N LEU A 253 1.10 -17.57 -8.95
CA LEU A 253 -0.30 -17.96 -9.08
C LEU A 253 -0.50 -19.46 -8.79
N ALA A 254 0.40 -20.33 -9.26
CA ALA A 254 0.32 -21.77 -8.99
C ALA A 254 0.48 -22.11 -7.50
N ASN A 255 1.21 -21.28 -6.74
CA ASN A 255 1.42 -21.46 -5.31
C ASN A 255 0.48 -20.60 -4.45
N PHE A 256 -0.41 -19.83 -5.06
CA PHE A 256 -1.36 -19.00 -4.33
C PHE A 256 -2.55 -19.83 -3.86
N ASP A 257 -2.80 -19.82 -2.55
CA ASP A 257 -4.02 -20.39 -1.98
C ASP A 257 -5.18 -19.40 -2.19
N PRO A 258 -6.22 -19.76 -2.98
CA PRO A 258 -7.34 -18.87 -3.26
C PRO A 258 -8.34 -18.77 -2.10
N GLU A 259 -8.00 -19.25 -0.90
CA GLU A 259 -8.86 -19.23 0.28
C GLU A 259 -8.20 -18.48 1.44
N ILE A 260 -8.97 -17.67 2.18
CA ILE A 260 -8.51 -17.05 3.43
C ILE A 260 -9.56 -17.23 4.53
N ASP A 261 -9.11 -17.71 5.71
CA ASP A 261 -9.92 -17.77 6.92
C ASP A 261 -9.86 -16.45 7.66
N LEU A 262 -11.00 -15.74 7.71
CA LEU A 262 -11.11 -14.44 8.34
C LEU A 262 -11.51 -14.53 9.82
N HIS A 263 -11.64 -15.71 10.43
CA HIS A 263 -11.85 -15.76 11.87
C HIS A 263 -10.62 -15.21 12.60
N ILE A 264 -10.83 -14.35 13.59
CA ILE A 264 -9.76 -13.57 14.20
C ILE A 264 -8.62 -14.42 14.77
N GLN A 265 -8.92 -15.63 15.27
CA GLN A 265 -7.91 -16.55 15.78
C GLN A 265 -6.89 -17.03 14.73
N HIS A 266 -7.23 -16.96 13.44
CA HIS A 266 -6.34 -17.32 12.33
C HIS A 266 -5.57 -16.11 11.78
N LEU A 267 -5.98 -14.89 12.14
CA LEU A 267 -5.37 -13.65 11.65
C LEU A 267 -4.29 -13.13 12.60
N ILE A 268 -4.57 -13.13 13.92
CA ILE A 268 -3.66 -12.55 14.91
C ILE A 268 -3.68 -13.29 16.25
N ASN A 269 -2.58 -13.18 16.98
CA ASN A 269 -2.47 -13.65 18.36
C ASN A 269 -3.00 -12.59 19.36
N GLY A 270 -3.54 -13.02 20.50
CA GLY A 270 -3.95 -12.12 21.58
C GLY A 270 -5.30 -11.40 21.39
N TYR A 271 -6.14 -11.90 20.48
CA TYR A 271 -7.46 -11.33 20.13
C TYR A 271 -8.46 -11.23 21.29
N ALA A 272 -8.23 -11.95 22.40
CA ALA A 272 -9.15 -11.99 23.55
C ALA A 272 -9.33 -10.63 24.26
N ARG A 273 -8.43 -9.66 24.02
CA ARG A 273 -8.50 -8.31 24.61
C ARG A 273 -9.12 -7.26 23.68
N LEU A 274 -9.40 -7.63 22.44
CA LEU A 274 -9.94 -6.71 21.44
C LEU A 274 -11.45 -6.60 21.56
N ASP A 275 -11.96 -5.41 21.27
CA ASP A 275 -13.39 -5.22 21.14
C ASP A 275 -13.92 -5.78 19.81
N LYS A 276 -15.25 -5.92 19.70
CA LYS A 276 -15.88 -6.49 18.50
C LYS A 276 -15.68 -5.63 17.24
N GLY A 277 -15.54 -4.32 17.39
CA GLY A 277 -15.29 -3.39 16.30
C GLY A 277 -13.86 -3.49 15.78
N GLU A 278 -12.88 -3.58 16.67
CA GLU A 278 -11.46 -3.82 16.36
C GLU A 278 -11.29 -5.15 15.63
N ILE A 279 -11.94 -6.22 16.14
CA ILE A 279 -11.94 -7.53 15.49
C ILE A 279 -12.48 -7.42 14.06
N LEU A 280 -13.66 -6.82 13.89
CA LEU A 280 -14.28 -6.65 12.57
C LEU A 280 -13.36 -5.88 11.62
N ARG A 281 -12.72 -4.81 12.10
CA ARG A 281 -11.85 -3.95 11.30
C ARG A 281 -10.60 -4.68 10.81
N ILE A 282 -9.96 -5.46 11.69
CA ILE A 282 -8.82 -6.32 11.33
C ILE A 282 -9.23 -7.34 10.27
N GLN A 283 -10.38 -8.00 10.45
CA GLN A 283 -10.90 -8.99 9.50
C GLN A 283 -11.11 -8.37 8.10
N LEU A 284 -11.67 -7.17 8.01
CA LEU A 284 -11.87 -6.45 6.75
C LEU A 284 -10.56 -6.02 6.09
N GLN A 285 -9.56 -5.64 6.89
CA GLN A 285 -8.24 -5.25 6.36
C GLN A 285 -7.51 -6.46 5.75
N HIS A 286 -7.52 -7.61 6.43
CA HIS A 286 -6.96 -8.86 5.89
C HIS A 286 -7.69 -9.31 4.62
N ALA A 287 -9.02 -9.17 4.58
CA ALA A 287 -9.79 -9.45 3.39
C ALA A 287 -9.40 -8.55 2.21
N GLN A 288 -9.21 -7.25 2.43
CA GLN A 288 -8.79 -6.31 1.41
C GLN A 288 -7.46 -6.69 0.77
N ARG A 289 -6.44 -6.88 1.62
CA ARG A 289 -5.08 -7.21 1.19
C ARG A 289 -5.07 -8.51 0.39
N PHE A 290 -5.86 -9.49 0.81
CA PHE A 290 -5.99 -10.77 0.12
C PHE A 290 -6.64 -10.62 -1.26
N VAL A 291 -7.72 -9.84 -1.37
CA VAL A 291 -8.41 -9.57 -2.65
C VAL A 291 -7.49 -8.81 -3.62
N GLU A 292 -6.77 -7.79 -3.15
CA GLU A 292 -5.84 -7.03 -3.98
C GLU A 292 -4.65 -7.88 -4.45
N LYS A 293 -4.12 -8.76 -3.58
CA LYS A 293 -3.09 -9.73 -3.94
C LYS A 293 -3.59 -10.70 -5.01
N ALA A 294 -4.79 -11.25 -4.85
CA ALA A 294 -5.39 -12.16 -5.81
C ALA A 294 -5.60 -11.51 -7.18
N ALA A 295 -6.09 -10.26 -7.21
CA ALA A 295 -6.21 -9.47 -8.43
C ALA A 295 -4.86 -9.28 -9.12
N ARG A 296 -3.82 -8.91 -8.36
CA ARG A 296 -2.46 -8.69 -8.87
C ARG A 296 -1.85 -9.96 -9.48
N LEU A 297 -2.13 -11.12 -8.89
CA LEU A 297 -1.66 -12.41 -9.38
C LEU A 297 -2.47 -12.95 -10.58
N GLY A 298 -3.60 -12.32 -10.90
CA GLY A 298 -4.50 -12.80 -11.95
C GLY A 298 -5.30 -14.03 -11.53
N ALA A 299 -5.58 -14.19 -10.24
CA ALA A 299 -6.44 -15.27 -9.77
C ALA A 299 -7.87 -15.08 -10.31
N PRO A 300 -8.50 -16.10 -10.91
CA PRO A 300 -9.83 -15.95 -11.50
C PRO A 300 -10.93 -15.77 -10.43
N ARG A 301 -10.72 -16.33 -9.23
CA ARG A 301 -11.63 -16.22 -8.10
C ARG A 301 -10.92 -16.51 -6.79
N VAL A 302 -11.49 -16.04 -5.68
CA VAL A 302 -11.06 -16.38 -4.32
C VAL A 302 -12.25 -16.56 -3.37
N PHE A 303 -12.01 -17.18 -2.22
CA PHE A 303 -13.00 -17.43 -1.17
C PHE A 303 -12.61 -16.77 0.15
N LEU A 304 -13.47 -15.89 0.64
CA LEU A 304 -13.33 -15.24 1.96
C LEU A 304 -14.19 -16.00 2.97
N ILE A 305 -13.57 -16.74 3.89
CA ILE A 305 -14.26 -17.59 4.86
C ILE A 305 -14.52 -16.76 6.13
N HIS A 306 -15.76 -16.34 6.35
CA HIS A 306 -16.16 -15.47 7.47
C HIS A 306 -17.07 -16.16 8.50
N GLY A 307 -17.51 -17.39 8.21
CA GLY A 307 -18.42 -18.15 9.07
C GLY A 307 -19.89 -17.76 8.89
N VAL A 308 -20.82 -18.48 9.53
CA VAL A 308 -22.27 -18.19 9.37
C VAL A 308 -22.69 -17.00 10.25
N GLY A 309 -22.28 -17.02 11.52
CA GLY A 309 -22.37 -15.88 12.46
C GLY A 309 -23.70 -15.11 12.50
N GLU A 310 -23.62 -13.84 12.93
CA GLU A 310 -24.72 -12.86 12.89
C GLU A 310 -24.82 -12.14 11.53
N GLY A 311 -23.93 -12.44 10.57
CA GLY A 311 -23.89 -11.78 9.25
C GLY A 311 -23.15 -10.43 9.20
N LYS A 312 -22.68 -9.87 10.32
CA LYS A 312 -22.00 -8.56 10.33
C LYS A 312 -20.75 -8.48 9.45
N LEU A 313 -19.87 -9.49 9.56
CA LEU A 313 -18.65 -9.55 8.74
C LEU A 313 -18.98 -9.74 7.26
N LYS A 314 -19.96 -10.59 6.94
CA LYS A 314 -20.49 -10.77 5.58
C LYS A 314 -20.97 -9.44 4.99
N ASP A 315 -21.81 -8.71 5.71
CA ASP A 315 -22.42 -7.47 5.20
C ASP A 315 -21.37 -6.37 5.03
N ALA A 316 -20.39 -6.29 5.93
CA ALA A 316 -19.27 -5.37 5.81
C ALA A 316 -18.33 -5.74 4.64
N LEU A 317 -18.04 -7.03 4.43
CA LEU A 317 -17.32 -7.50 3.25
C LEU A 317 -18.06 -7.15 1.95
N ALA A 318 -19.39 -7.31 1.93
CA ALA A 318 -20.19 -6.97 0.77
C ALA A 318 -20.14 -5.47 0.44
N ALA A 319 -20.05 -4.59 1.44
CA ALA A 319 -19.83 -3.15 1.21
C ALA A 319 -18.44 -2.91 0.62
N GLN A 320 -17.40 -3.45 1.26
CA GLN A 320 -16.01 -3.27 0.83
C GLN A 320 -15.74 -3.81 -0.58
N LEU A 321 -16.33 -4.94 -0.95
CA LEU A 321 -16.16 -5.56 -2.27
C LEU A 321 -16.90 -4.81 -3.38
N LYS A 322 -17.98 -4.08 -3.08
CA LYS A 322 -18.67 -3.23 -4.07
C LYS A 322 -17.83 -2.06 -4.53
N ASP A 323 -17.04 -1.50 -3.62
CA ASP A 323 -16.22 -0.32 -3.88
C ASP A 323 -14.83 -0.69 -4.43
N ASN A 324 -14.50 -1.99 -4.50
CA ASN A 324 -13.20 -2.46 -4.95
C ASN A 324 -13.13 -2.50 -6.49
N PRO A 325 -12.19 -1.76 -7.13
CA PRO A 325 -12.12 -1.65 -8.59
C PRO A 325 -11.70 -2.93 -9.30
N TYR A 326 -11.12 -3.90 -8.57
CA TYR A 326 -10.67 -5.16 -9.14
C TYR A 326 -11.76 -6.24 -9.12
N VAL A 327 -12.86 -6.02 -8.41
CA VAL A 327 -13.89 -7.05 -8.20
C VAL A 327 -14.97 -6.90 -9.26
N ALA A 328 -15.05 -7.85 -10.20
CA ALA A 328 -16.14 -7.92 -11.16
C ALA A 328 -17.47 -8.34 -10.51
N LYS A 329 -17.44 -9.34 -9.63
CA LYS A 329 -18.63 -9.85 -8.95
C LYS A 329 -18.26 -10.57 -7.67
N PHE A 330 -19.13 -10.52 -6.67
CA PHE A 330 -19.06 -11.41 -5.52
C PHE A 330 -20.40 -12.08 -5.25
N LYS A 331 -20.35 -13.27 -4.64
CA LYS A 331 -21.54 -14.06 -4.30
C LYS A 331 -21.36 -14.71 -2.94
N ASN A 332 -22.45 -14.82 -2.20
CA ASN A 332 -22.50 -15.62 -0.99
C ASN A 332 -23.61 -16.67 -1.19
N GLU A 333 -23.21 -17.79 -1.76
CA GLU A 333 -24.07 -18.94 -2.07
C GLU A 333 -23.56 -20.16 -1.31
N TYR A 334 -24.38 -21.21 -1.22
CA TYR A 334 -23.98 -22.45 -0.56
C TYR A 334 -22.75 -23.07 -1.24
N HIS A 335 -21.69 -23.29 -0.45
CA HIS A 335 -20.49 -24.01 -0.85
C HIS A 335 -20.38 -25.33 -0.10
N HIS A 336 -19.96 -26.43 -0.76
CA HIS A 336 -19.88 -27.75 -0.12
C HIS A 336 -18.92 -27.78 1.08
N LYS A 337 -17.87 -26.94 1.08
CA LYS A 337 -16.81 -26.90 2.10
C LYS A 337 -17.15 -25.96 3.27
N TYR A 338 -17.94 -24.92 3.00
CA TYR A 338 -18.14 -23.78 3.92
C TYR A 338 -19.61 -23.47 4.24
N GLY A 339 -20.56 -24.19 3.63
CA GLY A 339 -21.97 -23.83 3.69
C GLY A 339 -22.17 -22.40 3.18
N TYR A 340 -22.87 -21.57 3.96
CA TYR A 340 -23.08 -20.14 3.70
C TYR A 340 -22.01 -19.23 4.36
N GLY A 341 -20.96 -19.83 4.91
CA GLY A 341 -19.92 -19.13 5.67
C GLY A 341 -18.78 -18.57 4.83
N ALA A 342 -18.92 -18.50 3.51
CA ALA A 342 -17.90 -17.98 2.61
C ALA A 342 -18.50 -17.05 1.56
N THR A 343 -17.70 -16.07 1.13
CA THR A 343 -18.02 -15.19 0.01
C THR A 343 -17.04 -15.49 -1.14
N GLU A 344 -17.57 -15.91 -2.29
CA GLU A 344 -16.81 -16.06 -3.54
C GLU A 344 -16.64 -14.69 -4.18
N VAL A 345 -15.39 -14.30 -4.47
CA VAL A 345 -15.03 -13.06 -5.16
C VAL A 345 -14.45 -13.43 -6.52
N ILE A 346 -14.92 -12.77 -7.56
CA ILE A 346 -14.57 -12.98 -8.96
C ILE A 346 -14.03 -11.65 -9.49
N PHE A 347 -12.84 -11.70 -10.08
CA PHE A 347 -12.10 -10.54 -10.60
C PHE A 347 -12.43 -10.26 -12.06
#